data_AF-A0A4R3JL37-F1
#
_entry.id   AF-A0A4R3JL37-F1
#
_cell.length_a   1.000
_cell.length_b   1.000
_cell.length_c   1.000
_cell.angle_alpha   90.00
_cell.angle_beta   90.00
_cell.angle_gamma   90.00
#
_symmetry.space_group_name_H-M   'P 1'
#
loop_
_entity.id
_entity.type
_entity.pdbx_description
1 polymer ?
#
loop_
_entity_poly.entity_id
_entity_poly.type
_entity_poly.pdbx_seq_one_letter_code
_entity_poly.pdbx_strand_id
1 'polypeptide(L)'
;MEIIRPAHTEYHEELNLEYRFRNDPEAGFAFPWKDGKVVLNNLSEKNFMWCLEHPEEVESLGVVKRKTSCSVPALARCECGEEIFLEDRYYGCCQCPNCGKWYAVAGYEVNPPDEWEEDLEEDEW
;
A
#
# COMPACT_ATOMS: atom_id res chain seq x y z
N MET A 1 -9.90 2.45 24.92
CA MET A 1 -9.51 2.95 23.57
C MET A 1 -10.70 3.62 22.89
N GLU A 2 -10.46 4.61 22.02
CA GLU A 2 -11.48 5.28 21.20
C GLU A 2 -11.08 5.27 19.71
N ILE A 3 -11.96 4.88 18.80
CA ILE A 3 -11.71 5.00 17.35
C ILE A 3 -11.97 6.43 16.90
N ILE A 4 -10.92 7.15 16.47
CA ILE A 4 -11.02 8.51 15.93
C ILE A 4 -11.46 8.46 14.47
N ARG A 5 -10.89 7.53 13.69
CA ARG A 5 -11.22 7.34 12.27
C ARG A 5 -11.32 5.85 11.97
N PRO A 6 -12.46 5.35 11.44
CA PRO A 6 -12.57 3.95 11.06
C PRO A 6 -11.64 3.61 9.89
N ALA A 7 -11.32 2.33 9.76
CA ALA A 7 -10.64 1.83 8.57
C ALA A 7 -11.49 2.12 7.32
N HIS A 8 -10.84 2.46 6.23
CA HIS A 8 -11.50 2.78 4.97
C HIS A 8 -10.56 2.51 3.80
N THR A 9 -11.14 2.41 2.61
CA THR A 9 -10.37 2.33 1.36
C THR A 9 -10.21 3.72 0.78
N GLU A 10 -8.96 4.15 0.60
CA GLU A 10 -8.65 5.35 -0.18
C GLU A 10 -8.44 4.95 -1.64
N TYR A 11 -9.04 5.73 -2.55
CA TYR A 11 -8.89 5.54 -3.98
C TYR A 11 -8.02 6.66 -4.55
N HIS A 12 -7.00 6.27 -5.31
CA HIS A 12 -6.11 7.20 -5.99
C HIS A 12 -6.31 7.05 -7.50
N GLU A 13 -6.39 8.19 -8.17
CA GLU A 13 -6.41 8.25 -9.63
C GLU A 13 -5.15 8.97 -10.10
N GLU A 14 -4.35 8.28 -10.90
CA GLU A 14 -3.13 8.83 -11.50
C GLU A 14 -3.19 8.71 -13.01
N LEU A 15 -2.63 9.70 -13.70
CA LEU A 15 -2.40 9.63 -15.13
C LEU A 15 -0.96 9.17 -15.36
N ASN A 16 -0.78 8.23 -16.27
CA ASN A 16 0.52 7.76 -16.69
C ASN A 16 0.61 7.75 -18.21
N LEU A 17 1.76 8.11 -18.76
CA LEU A 17 2.11 7.74 -20.12
C LEU A 17 2.60 6.29 -20.10
N GLU A 18 1.91 5.42 -20.83
CA GLU A 18 2.18 3.98 -20.79
C GLU A 18 2.76 3.45 -22.08
N TYR A 19 3.76 2.57 -21.93
CA TYR A 19 4.37 1.79 -23.00
C TYR A 19 4.23 0.32 -22.65
N ARG A 20 3.90 -0.51 -23.63
CA ARG A 20 3.90 -1.98 -23.49
C ARG A 20 4.95 -2.60 -24.39
N PHE A 21 5.57 -3.68 -23.94
CA PHE A 21 6.44 -4.44 -24.82
C PHE A 21 5.61 -5.16 -25.87
N ARG A 22 6.07 -5.14 -27.13
CA ARG A 22 5.34 -5.80 -28.23
C ARG A 22 5.39 -7.32 -28.13
N ASN A 23 6.44 -7.87 -27.52
CA ASN A 23 6.61 -9.31 -27.30
C ASN A 23 5.94 -9.82 -26.01
N ASP A 24 5.60 -8.93 -25.08
CA ASP A 24 4.90 -9.21 -23.82
C ASP A 24 3.95 -8.06 -23.46
N PRO A 25 2.70 -8.11 -23.93
CA PRO A 25 1.71 -7.05 -23.69
C PRO A 25 1.28 -6.87 -22.23
N GLU A 26 1.62 -7.79 -21.32
CA GLU A 26 1.33 -7.66 -19.88
C GLU A 26 2.43 -6.86 -19.16
N ALA A 27 3.59 -6.67 -19.80
CA ALA A 27 4.73 -5.95 -19.27
C ALA A 27 5.01 -4.65 -20.03
N GLY A 28 5.74 -3.74 -19.39
CA GLY A 28 6.12 -2.47 -19.99
C GLY A 28 6.54 -1.42 -18.97
N PHE A 29 6.41 -0.16 -19.38
CA PHE A 29 6.78 1.00 -18.57
C PHE A 29 5.60 1.95 -18.42
N ALA A 30 5.49 2.53 -17.23
CA ALA A 30 4.53 3.58 -16.94
C ALA A 30 5.27 4.76 -16.33
N PHE A 31 5.03 5.96 -16.87
CA PHE A 31 5.67 7.18 -16.42
C PHE A 31 4.61 8.16 -15.92
N PRO A 32 4.76 8.74 -14.72
CA PRO A 32 3.79 9.70 -14.17
C PRO A 32 3.56 10.87 -15.13
N TRP A 33 2.30 11.20 -15.37
CA TRP A 33 1.88 12.32 -16.23
C TRP A 33 1.21 13.40 -15.39
N LYS A 34 1.83 14.58 -15.29
CA LYS A 34 1.31 15.73 -14.54
C LYS A 34 1.47 17.00 -15.36
N ASP A 35 0.47 17.88 -15.31
CA ASP A 35 0.49 19.19 -15.98
C ASP A 35 0.87 19.14 -17.48
N GLY A 36 0.40 18.09 -18.18
CA GLY A 36 0.62 17.92 -19.61
C GLY A 36 2.01 17.41 -20.00
N LYS A 37 2.80 16.89 -19.05
CA LYS A 37 4.13 16.34 -19.31
C LYS A 37 4.44 15.12 -18.46
N VAL A 38 5.42 14.35 -18.91
CA VAL A 38 6.01 13.25 -18.14
C VAL A 38 6.85 13.81 -16.99
N VAL A 39 6.71 13.22 -15.81
CA VAL A 39 7.52 13.53 -14.62
C VAL A 39 8.50 12.39 -14.40
N LEU A 40 9.79 12.70 -14.57
CA LEU A 40 10.88 11.72 -14.46
C LEU A 40 11.64 11.90 -13.16
N ASN A 41 12.21 10.81 -12.68
CA ASN A 41 13.25 10.79 -11.66
C ASN A 41 14.51 10.13 -12.26
N ASN A 42 15.62 10.16 -11.53
CA ASN A 42 16.90 9.64 -12.03
C ASN A 42 16.87 8.15 -12.41
N LEU A 43 15.91 7.37 -11.88
CA LEU A 43 15.74 5.96 -12.22
C LEU A 43 14.86 5.77 -13.46
N SER A 44 13.85 6.62 -13.67
CA SER A 44 12.92 6.49 -14.79
C SER A 44 13.36 7.19 -16.07
N GLU A 45 14.30 8.13 -16.00
CA GLU A 45 14.79 8.87 -17.17
C GLU A 45 15.38 7.94 -18.24
N LYS A 46 16.23 6.98 -17.84
CA LYS A 46 16.83 6.02 -18.78
C LYS A 46 15.78 5.16 -19.47
N ASN A 47 14.79 4.68 -18.73
CA ASN A 47 13.71 3.86 -19.28
C ASN A 47 12.83 4.67 -20.23
N PHE A 48 12.55 5.93 -19.89
CA PHE A 48 11.75 6.80 -20.75
C PHE A 48 12.45 7.09 -22.07
N MET A 49 13.74 7.44 -22.03
CA MET A 49 14.54 7.66 -23.23
C MET A 49 14.62 6.39 -24.08
N TRP A 50 14.84 5.23 -23.46
CA TRP A 50 14.84 3.95 -24.16
C TRP A 50 13.52 3.68 -24.89
N CYS A 51 12.36 3.96 -24.26
CA CYS A 51 11.06 3.82 -24.94
C CYS A 51 10.90 4.73 -26.17
N LEU A 52 11.52 5.92 -26.16
CA LEU A 52 11.50 6.83 -27.31
C LEU A 52 12.44 6.38 -28.43
N GLU A 53 13.58 5.78 -28.07
CA GLU A 53 14.61 5.29 -29.00
C GLU A 53 14.24 3.95 -29.64
N HIS A 54 13.37 3.15 -29.00
CA HIS A 54 13.02 1.79 -29.41
C HIS A 54 11.51 1.57 -29.72
N PRO A 55 10.89 2.35 -30.63
CA PRO A 55 9.48 2.19 -30.99
C PRO A 55 9.14 0.84 -31.68
N GLU A 56 10.16 0.11 -32.14
CA GLU A 56 10.07 -1.26 -32.64
C GLU A 56 9.91 -2.31 -31.53
N GLU A 57 10.33 -2.01 -30.30
CA GLU A 57 10.23 -2.92 -29.16
C GLU A 57 9.01 -2.63 -28.29
N VAL A 58 8.56 -1.37 -28.27
CA VAL A 58 7.41 -0.93 -27.46
C VAL A 58 6.31 -0.30 -28.29
N GLU A 59 5.08 -0.38 -27.77
CA GLU A 59 3.93 0.36 -28.24
C GLU A 59 3.53 1.40 -27.18
N SER A 60 3.40 2.66 -27.59
CA SER A 60 2.84 3.71 -26.75
C SER A 60 1.32 3.59 -26.72
N LEU A 61 0.75 3.48 -25.52
CA LEU A 61 -0.69 3.52 -25.29
C LEU A 61 -1.21 4.95 -25.07
N GLY A 62 -0.31 5.93 -25.06
CA GLY A 62 -0.63 7.30 -24.69
C GLY A 62 -0.89 7.46 -23.20
N VAL A 63 -1.62 8.53 -22.85
CA VAL A 63 -1.92 8.85 -21.45
C VAL A 63 -3.12 8.04 -20.99
N VAL A 64 -2.89 7.16 -20.02
CA VAL A 64 -3.88 6.24 -19.44
C VAL A 64 -4.18 6.67 -18.00
N LYS A 65 -5.46 6.56 -17.61
CA LYS A 65 -5.88 6.75 -16.21
C LYS A 65 -5.78 5.43 -15.47
N ARG A 66 -4.91 5.36 -14.46
CA ARG A 66 -4.85 4.25 -13.52
C ARG A 66 -5.61 4.61 -12.25
N LYS A 67 -6.45 3.67 -11.81
CA LYS A 67 -7.11 3.73 -10.51
C LYS A 67 -6.45 2.70 -9.61
N THR A 68 -5.95 3.14 -8.48
CA THR A 68 -5.44 2.27 -7.43
C THR A 68 -6.26 2.51 -6.17
N SER A 69 -6.24 1.54 -5.27
CA SER A 69 -6.85 1.68 -3.96
C SER A 69 -5.91 1.12 -2.92
N CYS A 70 -5.84 1.77 -1.76
CA CYS A 70 -5.14 1.25 -0.59
C CYS A 70 -6.10 1.16 0.58
N SER A 71 -5.88 0.17 1.45
CA SER A 71 -6.57 0.07 2.72
C SER A 71 -5.86 0.97 3.72
N VAL A 72 -6.60 1.90 4.33
CA VAL A 72 -6.10 2.75 5.40
C VAL A 72 -6.61 2.19 6.72
N PRO A 73 -5.70 1.80 7.64
CA PRO A 73 -6.07 1.29 8.96
C PRO A 73 -6.87 2.30 9.77
N ALA A 74 -7.63 1.81 10.75
CA ALA A 74 -8.33 2.68 11.70
C ALA A 74 -7.32 3.48 12.54
N LEU A 75 -7.58 4.78 12.73
CA LEU A 75 -6.85 5.61 13.67
C LEU A 75 -7.58 5.58 15.00
N ALA A 76 -6.89 5.20 16.06
CA ALA A 76 -7.44 5.09 17.41
C ALA A 76 -6.62 5.90 18.41
N ARG A 77 -7.28 6.39 19.45
CA ARG A 77 -6.64 6.95 20.64
C ARG A 77 -6.52 5.85 21.70
N CYS A 78 -5.28 5.56 22.07
CA CYS A 78 -4.96 4.73 23.22
C CYS A 78 -5.44 5.39 24.51
N GLU A 79 -5.66 4.60 25.56
CA GLU A 79 -6.06 5.12 26.88
C GLU A 79 -5.01 6.03 27.51
N CYS A 80 -3.74 5.87 27.13
CA CYS A 80 -2.66 6.78 27.53
C CYS A 80 -2.67 8.12 26.79
N GLY A 81 -3.55 8.29 25.80
CA GLY A 81 -3.69 9.50 24.98
C GLY A 81 -2.96 9.47 23.63
N GLU A 82 -2.09 8.48 23.39
CA GLU A 82 -1.35 8.33 22.13
C GLU A 82 -2.26 7.94 20.97
N GLU A 83 -2.07 8.54 19.80
CA GLU A 83 -2.78 8.16 18.58
C GLU A 83 -2.01 7.08 17.83
N ILE A 84 -2.68 5.97 17.53
CA ILE A 84 -2.09 4.80 16.89
C ILE A 84 -2.94 4.35 15.70
N PHE A 85 -2.28 3.91 14.64
CA PHE A 85 -2.92 3.17 13.56
C PHE A 85 -3.05 1.71 13.97
N LEU A 86 -4.28 1.18 13.91
CA LEU A 86 -4.58 -0.22 14.20
C LEU A 86 -4.18 -1.10 13.00
N GLU A 87 -2.88 -1.34 12.89
CA GLU A 87 -2.24 -2.12 11.85
C GLU A 87 -1.97 -3.54 12.31
N ASP A 88 -2.00 -4.49 11.38
CA ASP A 88 -1.48 -5.83 11.64
C ASP A 88 0.05 -5.80 11.63
N ARG A 89 0.65 -5.62 12.82
CA ARG A 89 2.10 -5.67 13.01
C ARG A 89 2.56 -7.00 13.57
N TYR A 90 1.68 -7.70 14.27
CA TYR A 90 1.94 -9.02 14.85
C TYR A 90 0.62 -9.75 15.07
N TYR A 91 0.35 -10.77 14.26
CA TYR A 91 -0.85 -11.64 14.32
C TYR A 91 -2.17 -10.86 14.50
N GLY A 92 -2.43 -9.88 13.63
CA GLY A 92 -3.65 -9.07 13.68
C GLY A 92 -3.68 -8.06 14.83
N CYS A 93 -2.55 -7.79 15.48
CA CYS A 93 -2.44 -6.87 16.60
C CYS A 93 -1.31 -5.85 16.42
N CYS A 94 -1.40 -4.76 17.20
CA CYS A 94 -0.35 -3.76 17.34
C CYS A 94 -0.18 -3.34 18.80
N GLN A 95 1.01 -2.84 19.11
CA GLN A 95 1.33 -2.32 20.43
C GLN A 95 1.34 -0.79 20.42
N CYS A 96 0.76 -0.16 21.44
CA CYS A 96 0.92 1.27 21.66
C CYS A 96 2.38 1.59 22.00
N PRO A 97 3.07 2.44 21.22
CA PRO A 97 4.49 2.73 21.44
C PRO A 97 4.75 3.51 22.73
N ASN A 98 3.73 4.17 23.29
CA ASN A 98 3.87 4.97 24.50
C ASN A 98 3.69 4.15 25.79
N CYS A 99 2.63 3.35 25.90
CA CYS A 99 2.31 2.62 27.15
C CYS A 99 2.43 1.09 27.05
N GLY A 100 2.79 0.55 25.89
CA GLY A 100 3.03 -0.89 25.71
C GLY A 100 1.78 -1.78 25.68
N LYS A 101 0.58 -1.20 25.81
CA LYS A 101 -0.69 -1.95 25.69
C LYS A 101 -0.87 -2.50 24.28
N TRP A 102 -1.50 -3.66 24.17
CA TRP A 102 -1.74 -4.34 22.91
C TRP A 102 -3.19 -4.23 22.48
N TYR A 103 -3.40 -4.06 21.19
CA TYR A 103 -4.72 -3.89 20.59
C TYR A 103 -4.85 -4.70 19.31
N ALA A 104 -5.97 -5.40 19.16
CA ALA A 104 -6.34 -6.04 17.91
C ALA A 104 -6.71 -4.98 16.85
N VAL A 105 -6.55 -5.30 15.57
CA VAL A 105 -6.95 -4.43 14.44
C VAL A 105 -8.44 -4.04 14.47
N ALA A 106 -9.27 -4.85 15.14
CA ALA A 106 -10.68 -4.58 15.36
C ALA A 106 -10.98 -3.54 16.45
N GLY A 107 -9.95 -3.06 17.18
CA GLY A 107 -10.06 -1.94 18.12
C GLY A 107 -10.36 -2.31 19.59
N TYR A 108 -10.14 -3.56 19.98
CA TYR A 108 -10.23 -3.98 21.40
C TYR A 108 -8.84 -4.29 21.98
N GLU A 109 -8.69 -4.09 23.29
CA GLU A 109 -7.46 -4.40 24.04
C GLU A 109 -7.27 -5.91 24.14
N VAL A 110 -6.02 -6.37 23.99
CA VAL A 110 -5.62 -7.77 24.14
C VAL A 110 -4.42 -7.88 25.08
N ASN A 111 -4.20 -9.08 25.61
CA ASN A 111 -2.99 -9.38 26.38
C ASN A 111 -1.74 -9.22 25.49
N PRO A 112 -0.54 -9.03 26.07
CA PRO A 112 0.70 -9.08 25.30
C PRO A 112 0.93 -10.48 24.69
N PRO A 113 1.69 -10.58 23.57
CA PRO A 113 1.99 -11.85 22.88
C PRO A 113 2.49 -12.98 23.76
N ASP A 114 3.30 -12.67 24.77
CA ASP A 114 3.89 -13.67 25.68
C ASP A 114 2.83 -14.38 26.55
N GLU A 115 1.61 -13.85 26.59
CA GLU A 115 0.47 -14.38 27.34
C GLU A 115 -0.60 -15.01 26.42
N TRP A 116 -0.34 -15.11 25.12
CA TRP A 116 -1.27 -15.77 24.19
C TRP A 116 -1.09 -17.28 24.26
N GLU A 117 -2.20 -18.00 24.36
CA GLU A 117 -2.19 -19.44 24.27
C GLU A 117 -1.89 -19.85 22.82
N GLU A 118 -0.90 -20.72 22.62
CA GLU A 118 -0.67 -21.34 21.32
C GLU A 118 -1.80 -22.36 21.08
N ASP A 119 -2.75 -22.03 20.21
CA ASP A 119 -3.70 -23.02 19.68
C ASP A 119 -2.92 -24.03 18.82
N LEU A 120 -2.31 -25.02 19.48
CA LEU A 120 -1.61 -26.15 18.87
C LEU A 120 -2.59 -27.24 18.37
N GLU A 121 -3.82 -26.88 18.01
CA GLU A 121 -4.70 -27.84 17.34
C GLU A 121 -4.10 -28.14 15.96
N GLU A 122 -3.58 -29.36 15.80
CA GLU A 122 -3.14 -29.87 14.50
C GLU A 122 -4.34 -29.74 13.54
N ASP A 123 -4.25 -28.84 12.57
CA ASP A 123 -5.17 -28.82 11.44
C ASP A 123 -5.07 -30.20 10.74
N GLU A 124 -5.99 -31.10 11.05
CA GLU A 124 -6.20 -32.33 10.30
C GLU A 124 -6.74 -31.95 8.90
N TRP A 125 -5.83 -31.67 7.97
CA TRP A 125 -6.10 -31.38 6.54
C TRP A 125 -6.57 -32.60 5.75
#